data_AF-A0A1H0D3K0-F1
#
_entry.id   AF-A0A1H0D3K0-F1
#
_cell.length_a   1.000
_cell.length_b   1.000
_cell.length_c   1.000
_cell.angle_alpha   90.00
_cell.angle_beta   90.00
_cell.angle_gamma   90.00
#
_symmetry.space_group_name_H-M   'P 1'
#
loop_
_entity.id
_entity.type
_entity.pdbx_description
1 polymer ?
#
loop_
_entity_poly.entity_id
_entity_poly.type
_entity_poly.pdbx_seq_one_letter_code
_entity_poly.pdbx_strand_id
1 'polypeptide(L)' 'MKRFLSKNIHWLLLIFVIINLIIGFSNFTYSKQDLIAIIFGIVGLLGVTYLVIHIESKKRRGKERE' A
#
# COMPACT_ATOMS: atom_id res chain seq x y z
N MET A 1 15.36 -18.86 5.54
CA MET A 1 13.93 -18.45 5.67
C MET A 1 13.69 -16.94 5.79
N LYS A 2 14.47 -16.17 6.57
CA LYS A 2 14.23 -14.71 6.78
C LYS A 2 14.27 -13.82 5.51
N ARG A 3 15.09 -14.15 4.50
CA ARG A 3 15.19 -13.38 3.24
C ARG A 3 13.94 -13.48 2.35
N PHE A 4 13.17 -14.56 2.43
CA PHE A 4 11.95 -14.75 1.62
C PHE A 4 10.78 -13.92 2.17
N LEU A 5 10.61 -13.86 3.49
CA LEU A 5 9.62 -12.97 4.11
C LEU A 5 9.91 -11.51 3.77
N SER A 6 11.14 -11.06 3.92
CA SER A 6 11.49 -9.66 3.62
C SER A 6 11.31 -9.29 2.13
N LYS A 7 11.36 -10.28 1.22
CA LYS A 7 11.17 -10.08 -0.23
C LYS A 7 9.70 -9.94 -0.62
N ASN A 8 8.79 -10.63 0.09
CA ASN A 8 7.36 -10.69 -0.26
C ASN A 8 6.46 -9.84 0.65
N ILE A 9 6.90 -9.43 1.83
CA ILE A 9 6.09 -8.63 2.77
C ILE A 9 5.65 -7.28 2.16
N HIS A 10 6.45 -6.75 1.22
CA HIS A 10 6.16 -5.53 0.46
C HIS A 10 4.94 -5.68 -0.43
N TRP A 11 4.89 -6.79 -1.16
CA TRP A 11 3.77 -7.15 -2.01
C TRP A 11 2.54 -7.51 -1.17
N LEU A 12 2.74 -8.13 0.00
CA LEU A 12 1.66 -8.47 0.93
C LEU A 12 1.00 -7.21 1.50
N LEU A 13 1.79 -6.20 1.89
CA LEU A 13 1.29 -4.90 2.34
C LEU A 13 0.50 -4.18 1.25
N LEU A 14 1.00 -4.22 0.02
CA LEU A 14 0.32 -3.61 -1.12
C LEU A 14 -1.02 -4.29 -1.40
N ILE A 15 -1.07 -5.62 -1.40
CA ILE A 15 -2.31 -6.40 -1.56
C ILE A 15 -3.30 -6.13 -0.42
N PHE A 16 -2.83 -6.10 0.82
CA PHE A 16 -3.69 -5.85 1.99
C PHE A 16 -4.37 -4.47 1.93
N VAL A 17 -3.62 -3.45 1.49
CA VAL A 17 -4.13 -2.09 1.34
C VAL A 17 -5.12 -1.98 0.17
N ILE A 18 -4.83 -2.63 -0.97
CA ILE A 18 -5.76 -2.68 -2.10
C ILE A 18 -7.09 -3.35 -1.68
N ILE A 19 -7.03 -4.47 -0.96
CA ILE A 19 -8.23 -5.16 -0.48
C ILE A 19 -9.05 -4.27 0.47
N ASN A 20 -8.40 -3.60 1.43
CA ASN A 20 -9.08 -2.67 2.33
C ASN A 20 -9.74 -1.51 1.57
N LEU A 21 -9.08 -0.99 0.54
CA LEU A 21 -9.62 0.09 -0.29
C LEU A 21 -10.84 -0.37 -1.09
N ILE A 22 -10.80 -1.57 -1.69
CA ILE A 22 -11.92 -2.15 -2.44
C ILE A 22 -13.14 -2.36 -1.54
N ILE A 23 -12.92 -2.88 -0.32
CA ILE A 23 -14.01 -3.09 0.66
C ILE A 23 -14.63 -1.75 1.08
N GLY A 24 -13.79 -0.73 1.32
CA GLY A 24 -14.26 0.63 1.62
C GLY A 24 -15.05 1.25 0.47
N PHE A 25 -14.62 1.03 -0.78
CA PHE A 25 -15.31 1.52 -1.98
C PHE A 25 -16.61 0.75 -2.27
N SER A 26 -16.71 -0.52 -1.88
CA SER A 26 -17.93 -1.31 -2.10
C SER A 26 -19.07 -0.94 -1.15
N ASN A 27 -18.77 -0.32 0.00
CA ASN A 27 -19.78 0.12 0.97
C ASN A 27 -20.24 1.57 0.74
N PHE A 28 -19.97 2.12 -0.45
CA PHE A 28 -20.16 3.53 -0.74
C PHE A 28 -21.65 3.93 -0.80
N THR A 29 -22.16 4.49 0.29
CA THR A 29 -23.44 5.15 0.44
C THR A 29 -23.22 6.67 0.41
N TYR A 30 -23.46 7.33 -0.75
CA TYR A 30 -23.39 8.79 -1.06
C TYR A 30 -23.69 9.78 0.10
N SER A 31 -22.83 9.77 1.11
CA SER A 31 -22.98 10.46 2.39
C SER A 31 -21.75 11.32 2.62
N LYS A 32 -21.86 12.33 3.47
CA LYS A 32 -20.69 13.18 3.80
C LYS A 32 -19.55 12.37 4.42
N GLN A 33 -19.87 11.29 5.14
CA GLN A 33 -18.91 10.36 5.71
C GLN A 33 -18.10 9.62 4.63
N ASP A 34 -18.76 9.28 3.53
CA ASP A 34 -18.18 8.58 2.40
C ASP A 34 -17.21 9.44 1.60
N LEU A 35 -17.53 10.73 1.44
CA LEU A 35 -16.62 11.71 0.85
C LEU A 35 -15.30 11.80 1.65
N ILE A 36 -15.39 11.78 2.98
CA ILE A 36 -14.22 11.78 3.87
C ILE A 36 -13.47 10.45 3.74
N ALA A 37 -14.19 9.33 3.66
CA ALA A 37 -13.60 8.00 3.47
C ALA A 37 -12.84 7.88 2.14
N ILE A 38 -13.33 8.49 1.05
CA ILE A 38 -12.59 8.57 -0.23
C ILE A 38 -11.30 9.35 -0.08
N ILE A 39 -11.34 10.53 0.55
CA ILE A 39 -10.14 11.38 0.70
C ILE A 39 -9.08 10.63 1.52
N PHE A 40 -9.48 10.03 2.64
CA PHE A 40 -8.58 9.20 3.45
C PHE A 40 -8.10 7.96 2.68
N GLY A 41 -8.97 7.35 1.86
CA GLY A 41 -8.62 6.24 0.99
C GLY A 41 -7.53 6.61 -0.02
N ILE A 42 -7.67 7.76 -0.69
CA ILE A 42 -6.68 8.27 -1.66
C ILE A 42 -5.35 8.58 -0.97
N VAL A 43 -5.38 9.26 0.18
CA VAL A 43 -4.16 9.57 0.95
C VAL A 43 -3.48 8.29 1.43
N GLY A 44 -4.25 7.31 1.92
CA GLY A 44 -3.74 6.00 2.31
C GLY A 44 -3.12 5.24 1.14
N LEU A 45 -3.75 5.27 -0.03
CA LEU A 45 -3.25 4.62 -1.24
C LEU A 45 -1.95 5.26 -1.73
N LEU A 46 -1.87 6.59 -1.76
CA LEU A 46 -0.64 7.32 -2.08
C LEU A 46 0.48 7.01 -1.08
N GLY A 47 0.17 7.01 0.22
CA GLY A 47 1.14 6.71 1.28
C GLY A 47 1.72 5.30 1.17
N VAL A 48 0.86 4.30 0.93
CA VAL A 48 1.29 2.91 0.76
C VAL A 48 2.04 2.70 -0.54
N THR A 49 1.58 3.33 -1.63
CA THR A 49 2.29 3.30 -2.93
C THR A 49 3.69 3.89 -2.79
N TYR A 50 3.82 5.04 -2.13
CA TYR A 50 5.12 5.64 -1.84
C TYR A 50 5.99 4.73 -0.98
N LEU A 51 5.44 4.12 0.07
CA LEU A 51 6.17 3.20 0.95
C LEU A 51 6.72 1.99 0.18
N VAL A 52 5.91 1.39 -0.70
CA VAL A 52 6.32 0.25 -1.50
C VAL A 52 7.41 0.65 -2.51
N ILE A 53 7.24 1.78 -3.21
CA ILE A 53 8.27 2.30 -4.12
C ILE A 53 9.56 2.63 -3.37
N HIS A 54 9.46 3.26 -2.20
CA HIS A 54 10.61 3.65 -1.40
C HIS A 54 11.43 2.43 -1.00
N ILE A 55 10.78 1.36 -0.55
CA ILE A 55 11.48 0.17 -0.09
C ILE A 55 12.00 -0.66 -1.27
N GLU A 56 11.28 -0.70 -2.40
CA GLU A 56 11.80 -1.29 -3.63
C GLU A 56 13.04 -0.52 -4.16
N SER A 57 13.01 0.81 -4.12
CA SER A 57 14.18 1.65 -4.45
C SER A 57 15.36 1.41 -3.50
N LYS A 58 15.10 1.31 -2.19
CA LYS A 58 16.14 1.01 -1.19
C LYS A 58 16.76 -0.37 -1.43
N LYS A 59 15.96 -1.35 -1.82
CA LYS A 59 16.41 -2.71 -2.15
C LYS A 59 17.25 -2.77 -3.43
N ARG A 60 16.92 -1.95 -4.45
CA ARG A 60 17.72 -1.85 -5.69
C ARG A 60 19.08 -1.19 -5.43
N ARG A 61 19.12 -0.08 -4.69
CA ARG A 61 20.37 0.61 -4.33
C ARG A 61 21.28 -0.20 -3.40
N GLY A 62 20.72 -1.09 -2.57
CA GLY A 62 21.50 -2.02 -1.76
C GLY A 62 22.17 -3.15 -2.57
N LYS A 63 21.73 -3.39 -3.81
CA LYS A 63 22.24 -4.44 -4.69
C LYS A 63 23.36 -3.97 -5.63
N GLU A 64 23.53 -2.65 -5.76
CA GLU A 64 24.61 -2.02 -6.56
C GLU A 64 25.90 -1.79 -5.74
N ARG A 65 25.88 -2.10 -4.43
CA ARG A 65 27.03 -1.97 -3.53
C ARG A 65 27.62 -3.30 -3.04
N GLU A 66 27.10 -4.43 -3.53
CA GLU A 66 27.69 -5.78 -3.35
C GLU A 66 28.28 -6.24 -4.70
#